data_AF-A0A3B4DPH6-F1
#
_entry.id   AF-A0A3B4DPH6-F1
#
_cell.length_a   1.000
_cell.length_b   1.000
_cell.length_c   1.000
_cell.angle_alpha   90.00
_cell.angle_beta   90.00
_cell.angle_gamma   90.00
#
_symmetry.space_group_name_H-M   'P 1'
#
loop_
_entity.id
_entity.type
_entity.pdbx_description
1 polymer ?
#
loop_
_entity_poly.entity_id
_entity_poly.type
_entity_poly.pdbx_seq_one_letter_code
_entity_poly.pdbx_strand_id
1 'polypeptide(L)'
;MKMPQLPFAGCFVCSECGMFSLTPFSASSDSDSVCTKCQLVSCLVEKVDQLEVRIRGLLRDRQPEAALAAPGTLGRVSTPSTPASEPSQRGEWVTTRRSSRKAKANANAEAKASPPEHHAPPIRVSNRFAPLSEAPTVKPVKSTLVIGDSIVRHVKLATPLGAPAVTVRCLSGARAPDISGNLRLADRRYSRIVIHVGANDIRLRQSEVTKANIREVVKQAQTMSDAVICSGPIPMRRGAEAYSRLTALNRWMSKWCSENQVGFIDNWLRFEGKPGLIGRDGVHPTREGAALLSCSIAHSLLVSRQSSVNRC
;
A
#
# COMPACT_ATOMS: atom_id res chain seq x y z
N MET A 1 -39.17 -6.06 -10.03
CA MET A 1 -38.24 -5.00 -10.46
C MET A 1 -36.83 -5.39 -10.05
N LYS A 2 -35.94 -5.68 -11.02
CA LYS A 2 -34.53 -5.99 -10.79
C LYS A 2 -33.79 -4.69 -10.45
N MET A 3 -33.24 -4.60 -9.24
CA MET A 3 -32.31 -3.54 -8.87
C MET A 3 -31.02 -3.68 -9.69
N PRO A 4 -30.42 -2.59 -10.20
CA PRO A 4 -29.16 -2.67 -10.92
C PRO A 4 -28.05 -3.00 -9.91
N GLN A 5 -27.31 -4.08 -10.18
CA GLN A 5 -26.04 -4.35 -9.49
C GLN A 5 -25.07 -3.20 -9.83
N LEU A 6 -24.78 -2.35 -8.87
CA LEU A 6 -23.65 -1.44 -8.96
C LEU A 6 -22.37 -2.29 -9.08
N PRO A 7 -21.51 -2.06 -10.09
CA PRO A 7 -20.29 -2.83 -10.22
C PRO A 7 -19.37 -2.51 -9.04
N PHE A 8 -18.99 -3.55 -8.32
CA PHE A 8 -17.90 -3.51 -7.34
C PHE A 8 -16.68 -2.84 -8.01
N ALA A 9 -16.14 -1.79 -7.39
CA ALA A 9 -14.85 -1.23 -7.78
C ALA A 9 -13.75 -2.27 -7.44
N GLY A 10 -13.58 -3.26 -8.32
CA GLY A 10 -12.50 -4.23 -8.27
C GLY A 10 -11.18 -3.51 -8.54
N CYS A 11 -10.21 -3.74 -7.66
CA CYS A 11 -8.83 -3.32 -7.87
C CYS A 11 -8.21 -4.29 -8.89
N PHE A 12 -7.88 -3.82 -10.10
CA PHE A 12 -7.23 -4.64 -11.12
C PHE A 12 -5.74 -4.68 -10.82
N VAL A 13 -5.15 -5.87 -10.69
CA VAL A 13 -3.72 -6.03 -10.40
C VAL A 13 -3.04 -6.57 -11.66
N CYS A 14 -1.96 -5.90 -12.07
CA CYS A 14 -1.17 -6.33 -13.20
C CYS A 14 -0.48 -7.66 -12.90
N SER A 15 -0.68 -8.70 -13.71
CA SER A 15 0.03 -9.99 -13.55
C SER A 15 1.55 -9.84 -13.64
N GLU A 16 2.03 -8.98 -14.54
CA GLU A 16 3.47 -8.75 -14.78
C GLU A 16 4.15 -7.92 -13.66
N CYS A 17 3.70 -6.67 -13.44
CA CYS A 17 4.41 -5.76 -12.52
C CYS A 17 3.77 -5.63 -11.14
N GLY A 18 2.62 -6.28 -10.90
CA GLY A 18 1.86 -6.19 -9.66
C GLY A 18 1.30 -4.79 -9.36
N MET A 19 1.38 -3.84 -10.29
CA MET A 19 0.78 -2.51 -10.15
C MET A 19 -0.73 -2.60 -10.30
N PHE A 20 -1.47 -1.80 -9.53
CA PHE A 20 -2.91 -1.86 -9.55
C PHE A 20 -3.54 -0.64 -10.23
N SER A 21 -4.77 -0.81 -10.70
CA SER A 21 -5.61 0.25 -11.21
C SER A 21 -7.02 0.13 -10.66
N LEU A 22 -7.65 1.28 -10.40
CA LEU A 22 -9.06 1.37 -10.03
C LEU A 22 -9.98 1.33 -11.27
N THR A 23 -9.38 1.46 -12.45
CA THR A 23 -10.03 1.25 -13.74
C THR A 23 -9.51 -0.04 -14.37
N PRO A 24 -10.33 -0.79 -15.13
CA PRO A 24 -9.85 -1.93 -15.89
C PRO A 24 -8.63 -1.53 -16.73
N PHE A 25 -7.63 -2.40 -16.78
CA PHE A 25 -6.61 -2.27 -17.82
C PHE A 25 -7.31 -2.49 -19.16
N SER A 26 -6.96 -1.70 -20.18
CA SER A 26 -7.49 -1.87 -21.54
C SER A 26 -7.02 -3.24 -22.06
N ALA A 27 -7.81 -4.28 -21.81
CA ALA A 27 -7.55 -5.61 -22.31
C ALA A 27 -8.21 -5.73 -23.69
N SER A 28 -7.41 -5.97 -24.72
CA SER A 28 -7.87 -6.76 -25.86
C SER A 28 -8.34 -8.10 -25.30
N SER A 29 -9.47 -8.58 -25.79
CA SER A 29 -10.13 -9.82 -25.40
C SER A 29 -9.20 -11.04 -25.45
N ASP A 30 -8.45 -11.27 -24.37
CA ASP A 30 -8.01 -12.57 -23.88
C ASP A 30 -7.38 -12.38 -22.50
N SER A 31 -7.36 -13.46 -21.74
CA SER A 31 -7.26 -13.63 -20.29
C SER A 31 -6.13 -12.97 -19.48
N ASP A 32 -5.37 -12.02 -20.03
CA ASP A 32 -4.17 -11.50 -19.36
C ASP A 32 -4.36 -10.09 -18.81
N SER A 33 -4.43 -10.02 -17.49
CA SER A 33 -4.50 -8.78 -16.68
C SER A 33 -3.19 -7.98 -16.70
N VAL A 34 -2.64 -7.67 -17.88
CA VAL A 34 -1.39 -6.92 -18.02
C VAL A 34 -1.70 -5.42 -18.16
N CYS A 35 -1.05 -4.58 -17.35
CA CYS A 35 -1.26 -3.13 -17.44
C CYS A 35 -0.67 -2.54 -18.72
N THR A 36 -1.24 -1.42 -19.19
CA THR A 36 -0.78 -0.70 -20.40
C THR A 36 0.72 -0.36 -20.37
N LYS A 37 1.28 -0.10 -19.19
CA LYS A 37 2.73 0.14 -19.05
C LYS A 37 3.55 -1.12 -19.34
N CYS A 38 3.12 -2.28 -18.85
CA CYS A 38 3.77 -3.55 -19.14
C CYS A 38 3.61 -3.95 -20.61
N GLN A 39 2.43 -3.76 -21.19
CA GLN A 39 2.21 -3.96 -22.64
C GLN A 39 3.16 -3.07 -23.47
N LEU A 40 3.30 -1.79 -23.11
CA LEU A 40 4.20 -0.87 -23.78
C LEU A 40 5.66 -1.32 -23.65
N VAL A 41 6.08 -1.76 -22.46
CA VAL A 41 7.44 -2.28 -22.24
C VAL A 41 7.69 -3.51 -23.11
N SER A 42 6.78 -4.50 -23.14
CA SER A 42 6.91 -5.67 -24.00
C SER A 42 7.00 -5.30 -25.49
N CYS A 43 6.17 -4.35 -25.94
CA CYS A 43 6.22 -3.84 -27.31
C CYS A 43 7.56 -3.15 -27.63
N LEU A 44 8.10 -2.36 -26.70
CA LEU A 44 9.39 -1.71 -26.87
C LEU A 44 10.55 -2.72 -26.92
N VAL A 45 10.51 -3.77 -26.08
CA VAL A 45 11.51 -4.84 -26.12
C VAL A 45 11.51 -5.52 -27.49
N GLU A 46 10.32 -5.88 -28.01
CA GLU A 46 10.20 -6.48 -29.34
C GLU A 46 10.74 -5.55 -30.45
N LYS A 47 10.49 -4.23 -30.33
CA LYS A 47 11.02 -3.25 -31.27
C LYS A 47 12.54 -3.12 -31.20
N VAL A 48 13.13 -3.21 -30.01
CA VAL A 48 14.58 -3.23 -29.84
C VAL A 48 15.16 -4.47 -30.51
N ASP A 49 14.59 -5.65 -30.29
CA ASP A 49 15.04 -6.90 -30.92
C ASP A 49 14.97 -6.80 -32.46
N GLN A 50 13.87 -6.26 -33.00
CA GLN A 50 13.72 -6.02 -34.45
C GLN A 50 14.80 -5.08 -34.99
N LEU A 51 15.14 -4.00 -34.27
CA LEU A 51 16.19 -3.07 -34.66
C LEU A 51 17.57 -3.72 -34.60
N GLU A 52 17.86 -4.52 -33.58
CA GLU A 52 19.14 -5.24 -33.47
C GLU A 52 19.35 -6.24 -34.61
N VAL A 53 18.29 -6.95 -35.02
CA VAL A 53 18.34 -7.86 -36.18
C VAL A 53 18.59 -7.07 -37.46
N ARG A 54 17.91 -5.93 -37.64
CA ARG A 54 18.07 -5.09 -38.84
C ARG A 54 19.46 -4.46 -38.92
N ILE A 55 20.02 -4.00 -37.79
CA ILE A 55 21.40 -3.51 -37.71
C ILE A 55 22.38 -4.64 -38.05
N ARG A 56 22.19 -5.85 -37.52
CA ARG A 56 23.01 -7.01 -37.88
C ARG A 56 22.91 -7.37 -39.37
N GLY A 57 21.72 -7.25 -39.97
CA GLY A 57 21.53 -7.39 -41.42
C GLY A 57 22.36 -6.37 -42.20
N LEU A 58 22.16 -5.08 -41.90
CA LEU A 58 22.89 -3.99 -42.56
C LEU A 58 24.41 -4.10 -42.40
N LEU A 59 24.90 -4.53 -41.23
CA LEU A 59 26.33 -4.77 -41.00
C LEU A 59 26.88 -5.93 -41.84
N ARG A 60 26.09 -6.99 -42.08
CA ARG A 60 26.46 -8.09 -42.97
C ARG A 60 26.45 -7.64 -44.44
N ASP A 61 25.47 -6.85 -44.85
CA ASP A 61 25.37 -6.32 -46.21
C ASP A 61 26.47 -5.29 -46.51
N ARG A 62 27.02 -4.65 -45.48
CA ARG A 62 28.18 -3.74 -45.61
C ARG A 62 29.54 -4.44 -45.70
N GLN A 63 29.65 -5.72 -45.30
CA GLN A 63 30.89 -6.48 -45.39
C GLN A 63 31.37 -6.71 -46.84
N PRO A 64 30.50 -6.95 -47.85
CA PRO A 64 30.95 -7.00 -49.24
C PRO A 64 31.31 -5.63 -49.85
N GLU A 65 30.82 -4.50 -49.31
CA GLU A 65 31.24 -3.16 -49.78
C GLU A 65 32.55 -2.67 -49.13
N ALA A 66 32.84 -3.06 -47.89
CA ALA A 66 34.10 -2.71 -47.24
C ALA A 66 35.33 -3.41 -47.86
N ALA A 67 35.13 -4.49 -48.63
CA ALA A 67 36.19 -5.18 -49.37
C ALA A 67 36.61 -4.46 -50.67
N LEU A 68 35.85 -3.46 -51.12
CA LEU A 68 36.13 -2.69 -52.36
C LEU A 68 36.57 -1.25 -52.11
N ALA A 69 36.64 -0.78 -50.86
CA ALA A 69 37.12 0.55 -50.53
C ALA A 69 38.41 0.48 -49.69
N ALA A 70 39.55 0.44 -50.38
CA ALA A 70 40.84 0.76 -49.76
C ALA A 70 40.86 2.24 -49.29
N PRO A 71 41.64 2.60 -48.26
CA PRO A 71 41.50 3.89 -47.58
C PRO A 71 42.16 5.02 -48.37
N GLY A 72 41.33 5.87 -48.97
CA GLY A 72 41.70 7.18 -49.49
C GLY A 72 41.68 8.23 -48.39
N THR A 73 42.84 8.83 -48.17
CA THR A 73 43.16 9.91 -47.24
C THR A 73 42.34 11.20 -47.50
N LEU A 74 42.14 11.96 -46.42
CA LEU A 74 41.83 13.40 -46.33
C LEU A 74 40.35 13.83 -46.26
N GLY A 75 40.04 14.61 -45.22
CA GLY A 75 38.83 15.42 -45.18
C GLY A 75 38.34 15.80 -43.79
N ARG A 76 39.17 16.46 -42.97
CA ARG A 76 38.73 17.15 -41.75
C ARG A 76 37.77 18.28 -42.15
N VAL A 77 36.47 18.03 -42.09
CA VAL A 77 35.44 19.07 -42.23
C VAL A 77 35.05 19.54 -40.82
N SER A 78 35.56 20.71 -40.48
CA SER A 78 35.13 21.51 -39.33
C SER A 78 33.74 22.08 -39.62
N THR A 79 32.73 21.75 -38.83
CA THR A 79 31.43 22.45 -38.82
C THR A 79 31.36 23.44 -37.66
N PRO A 80 30.92 24.70 -37.87
CA PRO A 80 30.87 25.71 -36.82
C PRO A 80 29.72 25.45 -35.85
N SER A 81 30.03 25.51 -34.55
CA SER A 81 29.07 25.57 -33.46
C SER A 81 28.33 26.91 -33.50
N THR A 82 27.00 26.89 -33.60
CA THR A 82 26.16 28.07 -33.36
C THR A 82 25.38 27.84 -32.08
N PRO A 83 25.40 28.75 -31.09
CA PRO A 83 24.77 28.56 -29.79
C PRO A 83 23.26 28.79 -29.88
N ALA A 84 22.47 27.87 -29.35
CA ALA A 84 21.04 28.07 -29.13
C ALA A 84 20.83 28.81 -27.81
N SER A 85 20.19 29.97 -27.91
CA SER A 85 19.76 30.87 -26.84
C SER A 85 18.73 30.24 -25.89
N GLU A 86 18.96 30.40 -24.58
CA GLU A 86 17.98 30.15 -23.51
C GLU A 86 16.79 31.12 -23.60
N PRO A 87 15.54 30.66 -23.40
CA PRO A 87 14.46 31.53 -22.97
C PRO A 87 14.43 31.58 -21.43
N SER A 88 14.96 32.66 -20.90
CA SER A 88 14.69 33.15 -19.56
C SER A 88 13.24 33.60 -19.46
N GLN A 89 12.36 32.92 -18.72
CA GLN A 89 11.22 33.59 -18.07
C GLN A 89 10.92 32.95 -16.71
N ARG A 90 11.26 33.71 -15.69
CA ARG A 90 11.05 33.46 -14.27
C ARG A 90 9.60 33.89 -13.96
N GLY A 91 8.70 32.92 -13.79
CA GLY A 91 7.32 33.18 -13.40
C GLY A 91 7.22 33.60 -11.93
N GLU A 92 6.71 34.81 -11.72
CA GLU A 92 6.53 35.48 -10.44
C GLU A 92 5.25 34.96 -9.73
N TRP A 93 5.38 34.53 -8.47
CA TRP A 93 4.24 34.04 -7.67
C TRP A 93 3.47 35.21 -7.05
N VAL A 94 2.26 35.47 -7.54
CA VAL A 94 1.33 36.45 -6.94
C VAL A 94 0.45 35.75 -5.90
N THR A 95 0.48 36.25 -4.67
CA THR A 95 -0.44 35.83 -3.60
C THR A 95 -1.73 36.65 -3.66
N THR A 96 -2.88 35.99 -3.60
CA THR A 96 -4.16 36.67 -3.37
C THR A 96 -4.75 36.23 -2.03
N ARG A 97 -4.78 37.18 -1.09
CA ARG A 97 -5.57 37.11 0.15
C ARG A 97 -6.91 37.79 -0.13
N ARG A 98 -8.02 37.13 0.18
CA ARG A 98 -9.29 37.81 0.48
C ARG A 98 -9.89 37.23 1.75
N SER A 99 -9.81 38.03 2.80
CA SER A 99 -10.72 38.00 3.95
C SER A 99 -11.34 39.39 4.07
N SER A 100 -12.66 39.45 4.16
CA SER A 100 -13.42 40.25 5.12
C SER A 100 -14.81 40.58 4.57
N ARG A 101 -15.84 40.17 5.30
CA ARG A 101 -16.95 41.07 5.65
C ARG A 101 -17.32 40.80 7.11
N LYS A 102 -17.34 41.87 7.89
CA LYS A 102 -17.77 41.94 9.28
C LYS A 102 -19.03 42.82 9.34
N ALA A 103 -19.70 42.72 10.48
CA ALA A 103 -20.71 43.63 11.04
C ALA A 103 -22.16 43.33 10.59
N LYS A 104 -23.19 43.33 11.45
CA LYS A 104 -23.46 43.94 12.77
C LYS A 104 -24.39 42.98 13.56
N ALA A 105 -24.20 42.69 14.85
CA ALA A 105 -24.39 43.48 16.08
C ALA A 105 -25.80 43.40 16.69
N ASN A 106 -25.80 43.45 18.03
CA ASN A 106 -26.87 43.60 19.04
C ASN A 106 -27.47 42.28 19.56
N ALA A 107 -27.33 41.86 20.83
CA ALA A 107 -27.34 42.46 22.17
C ALA A 107 -28.66 42.16 22.93
N ASN A 108 -28.50 41.94 24.25
CA ASN A 108 -29.45 41.72 25.35
C ASN A 108 -29.65 40.25 25.72
N ALA A 109 -29.28 39.75 26.90
CA ALA A 109 -29.40 40.17 28.32
C ALA A 109 -30.40 39.25 29.05
N GLU A 110 -30.03 38.90 30.28
CA GLU A 110 -30.55 37.88 31.18
C GLU A 110 -32.03 38.07 31.62
N ALA A 111 -32.72 36.97 31.98
CA ALA A 111 -33.45 36.85 33.27
C ALA A 111 -34.19 35.49 33.45
N LYS A 112 -34.17 35.04 34.71
CA LYS A 112 -34.90 33.95 35.39
C LYS A 112 -36.40 33.78 35.03
N ALA A 113 -36.89 32.53 35.04
CA ALA A 113 -37.93 31.97 35.94
C ALA A 113 -38.65 30.73 35.35
N SER A 114 -39.01 29.76 36.21
CA SER A 114 -39.88 28.58 35.95
C SER A 114 -41.24 28.76 36.67
N PRO A 115 -42.23 27.83 36.61
CA PRO A 115 -42.93 27.10 35.52
C PRO A 115 -44.48 27.34 35.55
N PRO A 116 -45.35 26.67 34.74
CA PRO A 116 -46.04 25.45 35.25
C PRO A 116 -46.52 24.38 34.21
N GLU A 117 -46.69 23.16 34.76
CA GLU A 117 -47.72 22.10 34.58
C GLU A 117 -48.04 21.33 33.27
N HIS A 118 -47.84 20.00 33.41
CA HIS A 118 -48.67 18.84 33.01
C HIS A 118 -49.21 18.65 31.58
N HIS A 119 -48.77 17.57 30.92
CA HIS A 119 -49.58 16.39 30.57
C HIS A 119 -48.67 15.27 30.01
N ALA A 120 -48.68 14.09 30.64
CA ALA A 120 -47.87 12.93 30.26
C ALA A 120 -48.68 11.94 29.41
N PRO A 121 -48.09 11.29 28.37
CA PRO A 121 -48.70 10.15 27.70
C PRO A 121 -48.51 8.85 28.51
N PRO A 122 -49.38 7.83 28.33
CA PRO A 122 -49.48 6.69 29.23
C PRO A 122 -48.22 5.82 29.24
N ILE A 123 -47.78 5.46 30.44
CA ILE A 123 -46.61 4.63 30.69
C ILE A 123 -46.89 3.22 30.17
N ARG A 124 -46.12 2.80 29.16
CA ARG A 124 -46.13 1.44 28.62
C ARG A 124 -45.47 0.50 29.62
N VAL A 125 -46.29 -0.21 30.41
CA VAL A 125 -45.82 -1.27 31.30
C VAL A 125 -45.55 -2.55 30.50
N SER A 126 -44.40 -2.62 29.83
CA SER A 126 -43.84 -3.90 29.39
C SER A 126 -42.83 -4.39 30.42
N ASN A 127 -42.95 -5.67 30.79
CA ASN A 127 -42.19 -6.32 31.84
C ASN A 127 -40.67 -6.17 31.60
N ARG A 128 -39.93 -5.58 32.56
CA ARG A 128 -38.48 -5.33 32.44
C ARG A 128 -37.62 -6.59 32.57
N PHE A 129 -38.24 -7.71 32.92
CA PHE A 129 -37.61 -9.00 33.16
C PHE A 129 -38.18 -10.13 32.30
N ALA A 130 -38.71 -9.83 31.12
CA ALA A 130 -38.94 -10.89 30.14
C ALA A 130 -37.56 -11.51 29.79
N PRO A 131 -37.36 -12.83 29.95
CA PRO A 131 -36.13 -13.48 29.50
C PRO A 131 -36.01 -13.16 28.01
N LEU A 132 -34.89 -12.55 27.61
CA LEU A 132 -34.56 -12.39 26.20
C LEU A 132 -34.64 -13.80 25.59
N SER A 133 -35.66 -14.05 24.76
CA SER A 133 -35.69 -15.21 23.88
C SER A 133 -34.32 -15.31 23.24
N GLU A 134 -33.69 -16.49 23.30
CA GLU A 134 -32.35 -16.76 22.75
C GLU A 134 -32.23 -16.12 21.37
N ALA A 135 -31.67 -14.90 21.33
CA ALA A 135 -31.20 -14.34 20.09
C ALA A 135 -30.15 -15.35 19.59
N PRO A 136 -30.18 -15.75 18.31
CA PRO A 136 -29.13 -16.60 17.77
C PRO A 136 -27.82 -15.94 18.18
N THR A 137 -26.96 -16.68 18.88
CA THR A 137 -25.66 -16.20 19.30
C THR A 137 -24.92 -15.73 18.04
N VAL A 138 -25.04 -14.44 17.72
CA VAL A 138 -24.34 -13.83 16.60
C VAL A 138 -22.89 -13.92 17.01
N LYS A 139 -22.19 -14.92 16.49
CA LYS A 139 -20.75 -15.08 16.69
C LYS A 139 -20.15 -13.70 16.43
N PRO A 140 -19.42 -13.10 17.40
CA PRO A 140 -18.93 -11.74 17.24
C PRO A 140 -18.17 -11.67 15.93
N VAL A 141 -18.53 -10.72 15.06
CA VAL A 141 -17.91 -10.54 13.75
C VAL A 141 -16.43 -10.28 13.99
N LYS A 142 -15.60 -11.30 13.80
CA LYS A 142 -14.17 -11.24 14.09
C LYS A 142 -13.51 -10.24 13.12
N SER A 143 -13.15 -9.06 13.63
CA SER A 143 -12.48 -7.99 12.86
C SER A 143 -11.03 -8.36 12.50
N THR A 144 -10.51 -7.77 11.44
CA THR A 144 -9.08 -7.82 11.09
C THR A 144 -8.36 -6.61 11.69
N LEU A 145 -7.19 -6.82 12.28
CA LEU A 145 -6.29 -5.77 12.76
C LEU A 145 -5.08 -5.68 11.84
N VAL A 146 -4.73 -4.47 11.40
CA VAL A 146 -3.44 -4.15 10.81
C VAL A 146 -2.69 -3.30 11.80
N ILE A 147 -1.56 -3.79 12.32
CA ILE A 147 -0.75 -3.10 13.31
C ILE A 147 0.67 -2.95 12.79
N GLY A 148 1.27 -1.79 13.01
CA GLY A 148 2.65 -1.56 12.62
C GLY A 148 3.14 -0.18 13.02
N ASP A 149 4.33 0.15 12.52
CA ASP A 149 4.97 1.43 12.80
C ASP A 149 4.43 2.58 11.93
N SER A 150 5.23 3.63 11.73
CA SER A 150 4.85 4.78 10.91
C SER A 150 4.61 4.44 9.43
N ILE A 151 5.06 3.28 8.93
CA ILE A 151 4.86 2.87 7.53
C ILE A 151 3.38 2.58 7.25
N VAL A 152 2.62 2.08 8.23
CA VAL A 152 1.18 1.77 8.05
C VAL A 152 0.26 2.97 8.28
N ARG A 153 0.80 4.16 8.61
CA ARG A 153 0.00 5.37 8.96
C ARG A 153 -1.04 5.74 7.90
N HIS A 154 -0.73 5.53 6.64
CA HIS A 154 -1.56 5.96 5.52
C HIS A 154 -2.19 4.78 4.77
N VAL A 155 -2.14 3.58 5.35
CA VAL A 155 -2.84 2.41 4.83
C VAL A 155 -4.35 2.62 4.97
N LYS A 156 -5.07 2.52 3.86
CA LYS A 156 -6.52 2.66 3.80
C LYS A 156 -7.12 1.39 3.21
N LEU A 157 -7.82 0.63 4.04
CA LEU A 157 -8.46 -0.62 3.63
C LEU A 157 -9.96 -0.40 3.58
N ALA A 158 -10.54 -0.55 2.39
CA ALA A 158 -11.98 -0.53 2.23
C ALA A 158 -12.58 -1.77 2.91
N THR A 159 -13.70 -1.56 3.60
CA THR A 159 -14.51 -2.64 4.18
C THR A 159 -15.78 -2.75 3.33
N PRO A 160 -15.89 -3.77 2.47
CA PRO A 160 -17.13 -4.03 1.75
C PRO A 160 -18.29 -4.23 2.72
N LEU A 161 -19.50 -3.84 2.31
CA LEU A 161 -20.71 -4.09 3.09
C LEU A 161 -20.82 -5.58 3.42
N GLY A 162 -20.94 -5.93 4.71
CA GLY A 162 -21.03 -7.32 5.18
C GLY A 162 -19.69 -8.04 5.39
N ALA A 163 -18.54 -7.41 5.09
CA ALA A 163 -17.23 -7.97 5.41
C ALA A 163 -16.79 -7.63 6.86
N PRO A 164 -15.98 -8.48 7.52
CA PRO A 164 -15.45 -8.17 8.84
C PRO A 164 -14.67 -6.86 8.85
N ALA A 165 -14.92 -6.03 9.87
CA ALA A 165 -14.32 -4.72 10.03
C ALA A 165 -12.78 -4.81 10.03
N VAL A 166 -12.13 -3.84 9.39
CA VAL A 166 -10.67 -3.75 9.35
C VAL A 166 -10.24 -2.51 10.13
N THR A 167 -9.43 -2.70 11.16
CA THR A 167 -8.85 -1.61 11.96
C THR A 167 -7.37 -1.48 11.65
N VAL A 168 -6.91 -0.27 11.31
CA VAL A 168 -5.48 0.02 11.13
C VAL A 168 -4.98 0.78 12.36
N ARG A 169 -3.97 0.24 13.04
CA ARG A 169 -3.33 0.82 14.23
C ARG A 169 -1.87 1.13 13.92
N CYS A 170 -1.55 2.41 13.84
CA CYS A 170 -0.21 2.91 13.62
C CYS A 170 0.43 3.32 14.96
N LEU A 171 1.54 2.67 15.32
CA LEU A 171 2.35 2.96 16.49
C LEU A 171 3.67 3.59 16.03
N SER A 172 3.70 4.92 15.92
CA SER A 172 4.84 5.62 15.32
C SER A 172 6.13 5.37 16.09
N GLY A 173 7.20 4.97 15.38
CA GLY A 173 8.49 4.63 16.00
C GLY A 173 8.52 3.30 16.76
N ALA A 174 7.42 2.53 16.75
CA ALA A 174 7.37 1.24 17.41
C ALA A 174 8.35 0.24 16.79
N ARG A 175 8.92 -0.57 17.68
CA ARG A 175 9.69 -1.78 17.39
C ARG A 175 8.83 -3.00 17.68
N ALA A 176 9.34 -4.19 17.39
CA ALA A 176 8.63 -5.44 17.66
C ALA A 176 8.15 -5.56 19.13
N PRO A 177 8.98 -5.30 20.17
CA PRO A 177 8.52 -5.39 21.56
C PRO A 177 7.34 -4.46 21.89
N ASP A 178 7.32 -3.25 21.31
CA ASP A 178 6.26 -2.27 21.53
C ASP A 178 4.92 -2.75 20.95
N ILE A 179 4.97 -3.40 19.77
CA ILE A 179 3.80 -4.04 19.15
C ILE A 179 3.31 -5.20 20.03
N SER A 180 4.22 -6.05 20.54
CA SER A 180 3.84 -7.16 21.43
C SER A 180 3.13 -6.65 22.68
N GLY A 181 3.68 -5.62 23.33
CA GLY A 181 3.05 -4.98 24.49
C GLY A 181 1.67 -4.43 24.16
N ASN A 182 1.50 -3.80 22.99
CA ASN A 182 0.21 -3.29 22.54
C ASN A 182 -0.83 -4.40 22.28
N LEU A 183 -0.39 -5.55 21.77
CA LEU A 183 -1.25 -6.72 21.58
C LEU A 183 -1.67 -7.35 22.92
N ARG A 184 -0.77 -7.42 23.90
CA ARG A 184 -1.08 -7.93 25.26
C ARG A 184 -2.13 -7.09 25.99
N LEU A 185 -2.16 -5.78 25.73
CA LEU A 185 -3.15 -4.86 26.30
C LEU A 185 -4.51 -4.91 25.57
N ALA A 186 -4.60 -5.62 24.44
CA ALA A 186 -5.83 -5.69 23.67
C ALA A 186 -6.73 -6.83 24.18
N ASP A 187 -7.86 -6.49 24.79
CA ASP A 187 -8.86 -7.44 25.28
C ASP A 187 -9.85 -7.89 24.20
N ARG A 188 -9.33 -8.24 23.00
CA ARG A 188 -10.15 -8.55 21.82
C ARG A 188 -9.51 -9.64 20.98
N ARG A 189 -10.30 -10.62 20.54
CA ARG A 189 -9.89 -11.62 19.55
C ARG A 189 -10.16 -11.11 18.12
N TYR A 190 -9.23 -11.32 17.21
CA TYR A 190 -9.32 -10.91 15.81
C TYR A 190 -9.49 -12.13 14.88
N SER A 191 -10.04 -11.93 13.67
CA SER A 191 -9.99 -12.99 12.65
C SER A 191 -8.59 -13.10 12.07
N ARG A 192 -8.01 -11.95 11.74
CA ARG A 192 -6.63 -11.85 11.24
C ARG A 192 -5.89 -10.69 11.89
N ILE A 193 -4.60 -10.87 12.09
CA ILE A 193 -3.68 -9.79 12.46
C ILE A 193 -2.61 -9.68 11.38
N VAL A 194 -2.48 -8.49 10.79
CA VAL A 194 -1.39 -8.12 9.88
C VAL A 194 -0.38 -7.28 10.65
N ILE A 195 0.89 -7.69 10.63
CA ILE A 195 1.96 -7.06 11.40
C ILE A 195 2.99 -6.47 10.44
N HIS A 196 3.22 -5.16 10.51
CA HIS A 196 4.29 -4.49 9.77
C HIS A 196 5.34 -3.95 10.76
N VAL A 197 6.55 -4.49 10.73
CA VAL A 197 7.62 -4.12 11.68
C VAL A 197 9.01 -4.41 11.11
N GLY A 198 10.05 -3.83 11.72
CA GLY A 198 11.45 -4.14 11.43
C GLY A 198 12.30 -2.92 11.07
N ALA A 199 11.68 -1.89 10.48
CA ALA A 199 12.34 -0.65 10.09
C ALA A 199 13.01 0.06 11.29
N ASN A 200 12.32 0.16 12.41
CA ASN A 200 12.87 0.79 13.62
C ASN A 200 13.83 -0.15 14.38
N ASP A 201 13.63 -1.47 14.30
CA ASP A 201 14.45 -2.46 15.01
C ASP A 201 15.88 -2.56 14.46
N ILE A 202 16.07 -2.47 13.14
CA ILE A 202 17.40 -2.57 12.52
C ILE A 202 18.37 -1.47 12.97
N ARG A 203 17.85 -0.34 13.50
CA ARG A 203 18.66 0.76 14.05
C ARG A 203 19.53 0.32 15.22
N LEU A 204 19.10 -0.69 15.98
CA LEU A 204 19.83 -1.23 17.12
C LEU A 204 21.00 -2.14 16.72
N ARG A 205 21.14 -2.46 15.43
CA ARG A 205 22.19 -3.34 14.90
C ARG A 205 22.21 -4.77 15.46
N GLN A 206 21.16 -5.19 16.16
CA GLN A 206 21.04 -6.50 16.79
C GLN A 206 20.08 -7.41 16.01
N SER A 207 20.59 -8.05 14.96
CA SER A 207 19.76 -8.85 14.04
C SER A 207 19.07 -10.03 14.73
N GLU A 208 19.78 -10.81 15.55
CA GLU A 208 19.19 -11.97 16.22
C GLU A 208 18.15 -11.58 17.29
N VAL A 209 18.39 -10.48 18.00
CA VAL A 209 17.41 -9.90 18.94
C VAL A 209 16.17 -9.42 18.20
N THR A 210 16.34 -8.74 17.07
CA THR A 210 15.23 -8.30 16.20
C THR A 210 14.39 -9.50 15.76
N LYS A 211 15.04 -10.57 15.28
CA LYS A 211 14.37 -11.81 14.88
C LYS A 211 13.61 -12.43 16.06
N ALA A 212 14.23 -12.53 17.24
CA ALA A 212 13.58 -13.07 18.44
C ALA A 212 12.34 -12.25 18.84
N ASN A 213 12.44 -10.93 18.82
CA ASN A 213 11.32 -10.04 19.12
C ASN A 213 10.17 -10.20 18.11
N ILE A 214 10.48 -10.35 16.81
CA ILE A 214 9.47 -10.59 15.78
C ILE A 214 8.76 -11.94 16.01
N ARG A 215 9.52 -12.99 16.35
CA ARG A 215 8.92 -14.30 16.71
C ARG A 215 7.94 -14.16 17.87
N GLU A 216 8.32 -13.42 18.90
CA GLU A 216 7.48 -13.22 20.09
C GLU A 216 6.19 -12.44 19.76
N VAL A 217 6.28 -11.39 18.96
CA VAL A 217 5.12 -10.64 18.48
C VAL A 217 4.16 -11.53 17.70
N VAL A 218 4.68 -12.39 16.82
CA VAL A 218 3.87 -13.29 16.01
C VAL A 218 3.19 -14.35 16.88
N LYS A 219 3.92 -14.94 17.84
CA LYS A 219 3.33 -15.88 18.82
C LYS A 219 2.20 -15.21 19.61
N GLN A 220 2.43 -13.99 20.10
CA GLN A 220 1.41 -13.22 20.79
C GLN A 220 0.18 -12.95 19.89
N ALA A 221 0.38 -12.65 18.61
CA ALA A 221 -0.73 -12.46 17.68
C ALA A 221 -1.50 -13.76 17.40
N GLN A 222 -0.83 -14.92 17.35
CA GLN A 222 -1.45 -16.23 17.13
C GLN A 222 -2.37 -16.63 18.28
N THR A 223 -2.08 -16.25 19.53
CA THR A 223 -2.97 -16.57 20.67
C THR A 223 -4.32 -15.85 20.59
N MET A 224 -4.36 -14.68 19.94
CA MET A 224 -5.52 -13.79 19.88
C MET A 224 -6.11 -13.62 18.48
N SER A 225 -5.71 -14.45 17.50
CA SER A 225 -6.28 -14.42 16.16
C SER A 225 -6.41 -15.80 15.52
N ASP A 226 -7.19 -15.90 14.45
CA ASP A 226 -7.30 -17.16 13.70
C ASP A 226 -6.18 -17.31 12.65
N ALA A 227 -5.64 -16.19 12.14
CA ALA A 227 -4.46 -16.19 11.28
C ALA A 227 -3.62 -14.93 11.45
N VAL A 228 -2.30 -15.08 11.29
CA VAL A 228 -1.34 -13.98 11.33
C VAL A 228 -0.66 -13.83 9.98
N ILE A 229 -0.47 -12.58 9.56
CA ILE A 229 0.20 -12.22 8.32
C ILE A 229 1.30 -11.20 8.65
N CYS A 230 2.54 -11.49 8.30
CA CYS A 230 3.62 -10.53 8.36
C CYS A 230 3.70 -9.74 7.04
N SER A 231 3.57 -8.43 7.13
CA SER A 231 3.94 -7.53 6.05
C SER A 231 5.45 -7.28 6.14
N GLY A 232 6.20 -7.74 5.14
CA GLY A 232 7.64 -7.50 5.06
C GLY A 232 7.97 -6.00 5.01
N PRO A 233 9.17 -5.62 5.47
CA PRO A 233 9.61 -4.22 5.45
C PRO A 233 9.72 -3.70 4.01
N ILE A 234 9.55 -2.39 3.86
CA ILE A 234 9.85 -1.70 2.61
C ILE A 234 11.34 -1.29 2.57
N PRO A 235 11.96 -1.22 1.38
CA PRO A 235 13.34 -0.74 1.25
C PRO A 235 13.47 0.70 1.73
N MET A 236 14.58 1.01 2.42
CA MET A 236 14.96 2.37 2.78
C MET A 236 16.02 2.89 1.82
N ARG A 237 15.94 4.17 1.45
CA ARG A 237 16.97 4.88 0.65
C ARG A 237 18.01 5.57 1.53
N ARG A 238 18.08 5.19 2.81
CA ARG A 238 18.88 5.85 3.85
C ARG A 238 20.18 5.11 4.14
N GLY A 239 21.04 5.01 3.13
CA GLY A 239 22.38 4.41 3.23
C GLY A 239 22.42 2.89 3.04
N ALA A 240 23.59 2.40 2.60
CA ALA A 240 23.80 1.01 2.21
C ALA A 240 23.64 0.01 3.38
N GLU A 241 24.02 0.39 4.60
CA GLU A 241 23.88 -0.50 5.77
C GLU A 241 22.42 -0.78 6.11
N ALA A 242 21.59 0.28 6.18
CA ALA A 242 20.16 0.13 6.47
C ALA A 242 19.46 -0.71 5.39
N TYR A 243 19.82 -0.46 4.12
CA TYR A 243 19.36 -1.24 2.99
C TYR A 243 19.69 -2.73 3.18
N SER A 244 20.96 -3.07 3.34
CA SER A 244 21.44 -4.45 3.49
C SER A 244 20.80 -5.18 4.67
N ARG A 245 20.69 -4.51 5.83
CA ARG A 245 20.03 -5.08 7.02
C ARG A 245 18.56 -5.36 6.78
N LEU A 246 17.83 -4.45 6.14
CA LEU A 246 16.43 -4.65 5.81
C LEU A 246 16.22 -5.74 4.75
N THR A 247 17.10 -5.84 3.76
CA THR A 247 17.05 -6.93 2.78
C THR A 247 17.25 -8.28 3.46
N ALA A 248 18.26 -8.39 4.33
CA ALA A 248 18.51 -9.60 5.11
C ALA A 248 17.33 -9.94 6.02
N LEU A 249 16.70 -8.94 6.65
CA LEU A 249 15.50 -9.11 7.45
C LEU A 249 14.32 -9.60 6.60
N ASN A 250 14.06 -9.00 5.44
CA ASN A 250 12.96 -9.39 4.55
C ASN A 250 13.11 -10.85 4.08
N ARG A 251 14.31 -11.25 3.66
CA ARG A 251 14.62 -12.64 3.28
C ARG A 251 14.38 -13.62 4.42
N TRP A 252 14.86 -13.27 5.61
CA TRP A 252 14.64 -14.09 6.79
C TRP A 252 13.14 -14.19 7.14
N MET A 253 12.40 -13.08 7.15
CA MET A 253 10.96 -13.08 7.44
C MET A 253 10.20 -13.93 6.43
N SER A 254 10.51 -13.82 5.14
CA SER A 254 9.87 -14.61 4.08
C SER A 254 10.02 -16.12 4.33
N LYS A 255 11.26 -16.57 4.56
CA LYS A 255 11.56 -17.98 4.86
C LYS A 255 10.88 -18.43 6.17
N TRP A 256 11.09 -17.66 7.24
CA TRP A 256 10.58 -18.02 8.57
C TRP A 256 9.05 -18.07 8.62
N CYS A 257 8.36 -17.13 7.97
CA CYS A 257 6.90 -17.13 7.93
C CYS A 257 6.35 -18.37 7.22
N SER A 258 6.95 -18.76 6.09
CA SER A 258 6.59 -19.98 5.36
C SER A 258 6.74 -21.23 6.23
N GLU A 259 7.87 -21.36 6.94
CA GLU A 259 8.16 -22.48 7.83
C GLU A 259 7.24 -22.55 9.06
N ASN A 260 6.59 -21.44 9.44
CA ASN A 260 5.78 -21.33 10.67
C ASN A 260 4.28 -21.13 10.40
N GLN A 261 3.82 -21.40 9.16
CA GLN A 261 2.41 -21.24 8.75
C GLN A 261 1.87 -19.82 8.96
N VAL A 262 2.72 -18.81 8.82
CA VAL A 262 2.38 -17.39 8.91
C VAL A 262 2.32 -16.84 7.49
N GLY A 263 1.27 -16.09 7.16
CA GLY A 263 1.19 -15.43 5.86
C GLY A 263 2.30 -14.40 5.71
N PHE A 264 2.88 -14.26 4.51
CA PHE A 264 3.89 -13.24 4.26
C PHE A 264 3.52 -12.38 3.05
N ILE A 265 3.58 -11.06 3.22
CA ILE A 265 3.41 -10.10 2.13
C ILE A 265 4.78 -9.50 1.83
N ASP A 266 5.36 -9.90 0.70
CA ASP A 266 6.61 -9.32 0.24
C ASP A 266 6.35 -7.98 -0.47
N ASN A 267 6.70 -6.89 0.20
CA ASN A 267 6.62 -5.55 -0.37
C ASN A 267 7.94 -5.12 -1.03
N TRP A 268 9.01 -5.91 -0.92
CA TRP A 268 10.36 -5.50 -1.30
C TRP A 268 10.45 -5.13 -2.78
N LEU A 269 10.20 -6.09 -3.67
CA LEU A 269 10.24 -5.90 -5.12
C LEU A 269 9.17 -4.90 -5.62
N ARG A 270 8.11 -4.69 -4.85
CA ARG A 270 7.07 -3.72 -5.18
C ARG A 270 7.54 -2.28 -5.00
N PHE A 271 8.51 -2.04 -4.11
CA PHE A 271 9.04 -0.72 -3.77
C PHE A 271 10.46 -0.47 -4.31
N GLU A 272 11.27 -1.51 -4.42
CA GLU A 272 12.67 -1.42 -4.86
C GLU A 272 12.79 -0.80 -6.25
N GLY A 273 13.70 0.16 -6.41
CA GLY A 273 13.96 0.84 -7.68
C GLY A 273 12.84 1.76 -8.20
N LYS A 274 11.61 1.67 -7.68
CA LYS A 274 10.46 2.43 -8.21
C LYS A 274 10.44 3.87 -7.69
N PRO A 275 10.47 4.89 -8.56
CA PRO A 275 10.41 6.28 -8.15
C PRO A 275 9.02 6.63 -7.57
N GLY A 276 8.95 7.67 -6.74
CA GLY A 276 7.68 8.21 -6.23
C GLY A 276 7.01 7.44 -5.09
N LEU A 277 7.46 6.21 -4.76
CA LEU A 277 6.84 5.40 -3.70
C LEU A 277 7.36 5.69 -2.29
N ILE A 278 8.62 6.12 -2.18
CA ILE A 278 9.27 6.48 -0.92
C ILE A 278 9.45 8.00 -0.89
N GLY A 279 9.12 8.60 0.25
CA GLY A 279 9.23 10.03 0.48
C GLY A 279 10.68 10.53 0.47
N ARG A 280 10.82 11.85 0.55
CA ARG A 280 12.13 12.52 0.54
C ARG A 280 13.04 12.11 1.71
N ASP A 281 12.46 11.66 2.81
CA ASP A 281 13.20 11.17 3.97
C ASP A 281 13.85 9.79 3.74
N GLY A 282 13.53 9.12 2.62
CA GLY A 282 14.06 7.82 2.26
C GLY A 282 13.58 6.68 3.16
N VAL A 283 12.54 6.91 3.98
CA VAL A 283 12.04 5.96 4.97
C VAL A 283 10.55 5.73 4.81
N HIS A 284 9.75 6.79 4.79
CA HIS A 284 8.31 6.66 4.81
C HIS A 284 7.74 6.55 3.39
N PRO A 285 6.66 5.77 3.18
CA PRO A 285 5.98 5.74 1.91
C PRO A 285 5.32 7.09 1.62
N THR A 286 5.27 7.46 0.34
CA THR A 286 4.39 8.55 -0.12
C THR A 286 2.93 8.12 -0.06
N ARG A 287 2.00 9.00 -0.48
CA ARG A 287 0.58 8.61 -0.62
C ARG A 287 0.40 7.46 -1.62
N GLU A 288 1.15 7.48 -2.72
CA GLU A 288 1.15 6.40 -3.70
C GLU A 288 1.74 5.11 -3.12
N GLY A 289 2.87 5.21 -2.41
CA GLY A 289 3.46 4.06 -1.71
C GLY A 289 2.52 3.45 -0.67
N ALA A 290 1.82 4.28 0.09
CA ALA A 290 0.85 3.82 1.08
C ALA A 290 -0.39 3.19 0.42
N ALA A 291 -0.83 3.69 -0.74
CA ALA A 291 -1.89 3.08 -1.52
C ALA A 291 -1.47 1.69 -2.04
N LEU A 292 -0.23 1.56 -2.55
CA LEU A 292 0.33 0.27 -2.94
C LEU A 292 0.37 -0.72 -1.77
N LEU A 293 0.84 -0.28 -0.60
CA LEU A 293 0.84 -1.11 0.60
C LEU A 293 -0.58 -1.53 1.02
N SER A 294 -1.55 -0.62 0.89
CA SER A 294 -2.97 -0.92 1.15
C SER A 294 -3.49 -2.02 0.23
N CYS A 295 -3.18 -1.94 -1.07
CA CYS A 295 -3.59 -2.95 -2.04
C CYS A 295 -2.92 -4.30 -1.78
N SER A 296 -1.62 -4.33 -1.45
CA SER A 296 -0.93 -5.57 -1.10
C SER A 296 -1.54 -6.26 0.11
N ILE A 297 -1.90 -5.49 1.15
CA ILE A 297 -2.58 -6.02 2.34
C ILE A 297 -3.99 -6.49 1.98
N ALA A 298 -4.77 -5.68 1.27
CA ALA A 298 -6.13 -6.03 0.85
C ALA A 298 -6.16 -7.34 0.03
N HIS A 299 -5.25 -7.48 -0.93
CA HIS A 299 -5.13 -8.68 -1.75
C HIS A 299 -4.84 -9.92 -0.89
N SER A 300 -3.89 -9.83 0.05
CA SER A 300 -3.58 -10.94 0.96
C SER A 300 -4.77 -11.34 1.85
N LEU A 301 -5.56 -10.36 2.30
CA LEU A 301 -6.78 -10.60 3.07
C LEU A 301 -7.89 -11.27 2.25
N LEU A 302 -7.91 -11.13 0.92
CA LEU A 302 -8.85 -11.79 0.02
C LEU A 302 -8.43 -13.24 -0.28
N VAL A 303 -7.16 -13.45 -0.68
CA VAL A 303 -6.64 -14.79 -1.01
C VAL A 303 -6.76 -15.73 0.20
N SER A 304 -6.43 -15.24 1.40
CA SER A 304 -6.56 -16.01 2.63
C SER A 304 -8.00 -16.31 3.07
N ARG A 305 -9.04 -15.77 2.41
CA ARG A 305 -10.44 -16.19 2.61
C ARG A 305 -10.80 -17.40 1.76
N GLN A 306 -10.26 -17.51 0.55
CA GLN A 306 -10.58 -18.61 -0.37
C GLN A 306 -9.98 -19.93 0.12
N SER A 307 -8.76 -19.90 0.68
CA SER A 307 -8.10 -21.08 1.25
C SER A 307 -8.77 -21.66 2.50
N SER A 308 -9.66 -20.89 3.16
CA SER A 308 -10.47 -21.36 4.29
C SER A 308 -11.84 -21.88 3.87
N VAL A 309 -12.36 -21.46 2.70
CA VAL A 309 -13.65 -21.96 2.17
C VAL A 309 -13.47 -23.31 1.49
N ASN A 310 -12.34 -23.55 0.80
CA ASN A 310 -12.04 -24.81 0.13
C ASN A 310 -11.53 -25.93 1.07
N ARG A 311 -11.65 -25.74 2.38
CA ARG A 311 -11.20 -26.70 3.41
C ARG A 311 -12.35 -27.26 4.26
N CYS A 312 -13.59 -27.03 3.82
CA CYS A 312 -14.80 -27.63 4.37
C CYS A 312 -15.40 -28.61 3.38
#